data_AF-A0A377B2J0-F1
#
_entry.id   AF-A0A377B2J0-F1
#
_cell.length_a   1.000
_cell.length_b   1.000
_cell.length_c   1.000
_cell.angle_alpha   90.00
_cell.angle_beta   90.00
_cell.angle_gamma   90.00
#
_symmetry.space_group_name_H-M   'P 1'
#
loop_
_entity.id
_entity.type
_entity.pdbx_description
1 polymer ?
#
loop_
_entity_poly.entity_id
_entity_poly.type
_entity_poly.pdbx_seq_one_letter_code
_entity_poly.pdbx_strand_id
1 'polypeptide(L)'
;MLLMKGSGEIHFKGEVIEAPCEIHPEDIDKNIDLGQVTTTHINREHHSNKVAVDIRLINCDLPASDNGSGMPVSKVGVTFDSTAKTTGATPLLSNTSAGEATGVGVRLMDKMTVTSY
;
A
#
# COMPACT_ATOMS: atom_id res chain seq x y z
N MET A 1 41.40 5.30 -31.45
CA MET A 1 40.90 4.30 -30.50
C MET A 1 40.69 5.01 -29.17
N LEU A 2 39.44 5.30 -28.81
CA LEU A 2 39.09 6.01 -27.57
C LEU A 2 38.69 4.96 -26.53
N LEU A 3 39.44 4.87 -25.43
CA LEU A 3 39.12 4.03 -24.28
C LEU A 3 38.39 4.88 -23.25
N MET A 4 37.08 4.69 -23.11
CA MET A 4 36.33 5.21 -21.97
C MET A 4 36.64 4.32 -20.76
N LYS A 5 37.30 4.88 -19.75
CA LYS A 5 37.51 4.21 -18.46
C LYS A 5 36.37 4.64 -17.54
N GLY A 6 35.23 3.96 -17.66
CA GLY A 6 34.09 4.18 -16.78
C GLY A 6 34.32 3.49 -15.44
N SER A 7 34.42 4.25 -14.35
CA SER A 7 34.27 3.72 -13.00
C SER A 7 32.78 3.69 -12.66
N GLY A 8 32.25 2.52 -12.34
CA GLY A 8 30.90 2.35 -11.81
C GLY A 8 30.97 1.77 -10.40
N GLU A 9 30.08 2.22 -9.52
CA GLU A 9 29.90 1.69 -8.17
C GLU A 9 28.52 1.02 -8.10
N ILE A 10 28.43 -0.13 -7.41
CA ILE A 10 27.18 -0.84 -7.16
C ILE A 10 26.92 -0.79 -5.66
N HIS A 11 25.78 -0.22 -5.28
CA HIS A 11 25.32 -0.22 -3.89
C HIS A 11 24.23 -1.29 -3.70
N PHE A 12 24.45 -2.20 -2.75
CA PHE A 12 23.45 -3.18 -2.34
C PHE A 12 22.76 -2.70 -1.06
N LYS A 13 21.43 -2.80 -1.02
CA LYS A 13 20.62 -2.55 0.18
C LYS A 13 19.66 -3.72 0.37
N GLY A 14 19.49 -4.13 1.61
CA GLY A 14 18.57 -5.19 2.00
C GLY A 14 18.35 -5.14 3.51
N GLU A 15 17.21 -5.68 3.93
CA GLU A 15 16.80 -5.77 5.34
C GLU A 15 16.34 -7.20 5.60
N VAL A 16 16.72 -7.76 6.75
CA VAL A 16 16.25 -9.06 7.21
C VAL A 16 15.24 -8.80 8.31
N ILE A 17 14.01 -9.28 8.13
CA ILE A 17 12.91 -9.12 9.07
C ILE A 17 12.50 -10.47 9.66
N GLU A 18 12.04 -10.46 10.90
CA GLU A 18 11.44 -11.63 11.55
C GLU A 18 9.93 -11.63 11.30
N ALA A 19 9.56 -11.76 10.02
CA ALA A 19 8.16 -11.79 9.58
C ALA A 19 7.83 -13.13 8.92
N PRO A 20 6.57 -13.60 9.03
CA PRO A 20 6.15 -14.88 8.45
C PRO A 20 6.10 -14.88 6.91
N CYS A 21 6.19 -13.70 6.28
CA CYS A 21 6.21 -13.51 4.84
C CYS A 21 7.11 -12.31 4.52
N GLU A 22 7.71 -12.34 3.33
CA GLU A 22 8.39 -11.18 2.75
C GLU A 22 7.41 -10.36 1.90
N ILE A 23 7.54 -9.03 1.89
CA ILE A 23 6.84 -8.18 0.93
C ILE A 23 7.66 -8.17 -0.36
N HIS A 24 7.00 -8.37 -1.51
CA HIS A 24 7.69 -8.30 -2.80
C HIS A 24 8.42 -6.95 -2.95
N PRO A 25 9.68 -6.90 -3.41
CA PRO A 25 10.48 -5.67 -3.40
C PRO A 25 9.83 -4.47 -4.12
N GLU A 26 9.12 -4.72 -5.22
CA GLU A 26 8.37 -3.68 -5.96
C GLU A 26 7.10 -3.19 -5.24
N ASP A 27 6.72 -3.84 -4.14
CA ASP A 27 5.52 -3.54 -3.37
C ASP A 27 5.84 -2.82 -2.05
N ILE A 28 7.12 -2.62 -1.74
CA ILE A 28 7.61 -1.88 -0.56
C ILE A 28 7.29 -0.40 -0.68
N ASP A 29 7.57 0.19 -1.85
CA ASP A 29 7.31 1.60 -2.13
C ASP A 29 6.57 1.71 -3.46
N LYS A 30 5.26 1.97 -3.36
CA LYS A 30 4.35 2.05 -4.50
C LYS A 30 3.78 3.44 -4.64
N ASN A 31 3.98 4.01 -5.82
CA ASN A 31 3.24 5.18 -6.26
C ASN A 31 2.01 4.76 -7.08
N ILE A 32 0.82 5.02 -6.56
CA ILE A 32 -0.45 4.62 -7.18
C ILE A 32 -1.06 5.83 -7.88
N ASP A 33 -1.21 5.76 -9.19
CA ASP A 33 -1.94 6.76 -9.97
C ASP A 33 -3.45 6.55 -9.82
N LEU A 34 -4.14 7.50 -9.19
CA LEU A 34 -5.60 7.48 -9.00
C LEU A 34 -6.36 7.99 -10.23
N GLY A 35 -5.66 8.56 -11.21
CA GLY A 35 -6.23 9.23 -12.37
C GLY A 35 -6.88 10.57 -12.03
N GLN A 36 -7.66 11.07 -12.98
CA GLN A 36 -8.37 12.35 -12.86
C GLN A 36 -9.88 12.13 -12.72
N VAL A 37 -10.51 12.90 -11.84
CA VAL A 37 -11.96 12.94 -11.66
C VAL A 37 -12.45 14.38 -11.79
N THR A 38 -13.53 14.58 -12.53
CA THR A 38 -14.10 15.93 -12.67
C THR A 38 -14.92 16.30 -11.45
N THR A 39 -14.99 17.61 -11.15
CA THR A 39 -15.84 18.12 -10.06
C THR A 39 -17.31 17.75 -10.25
N THR A 40 -17.80 17.74 -11.49
CA THR A 40 -19.16 17.30 -11.83
C THR A 40 -19.39 15.84 -11.46
N HIS A 41 -18.42 14.96 -11.71
CA HIS A 41 -18.53 13.54 -11.37
C HIS A 41 -18.48 13.33 -9.86
N ILE A 42 -17.48 13.89 -9.17
CA ILE A 42 -17.31 13.67 -7.72
C ILE A 42 -18.47 14.26 -6.91
N ASN A 43 -19.08 15.37 -7.35
CA ASN A 43 -20.24 15.95 -6.69
C ASN A 43 -21.52 15.14 -6.91
N ARG A 44 -21.59 14.34 -7.98
CA ARG A 44 -22.76 13.50 -8.32
C ARG A 44 -22.67 12.11 -7.71
N GLU A 45 -21.52 11.45 -7.84
CA GLU A 45 -21.30 10.07 -7.40
C GLU A 45 -20.70 9.97 -5.99
N HIS A 46 -20.17 11.08 -5.46
CA HIS A 46 -19.47 11.16 -4.17
C HIS A 46 -18.19 10.31 -4.06
N HIS A 47 -17.76 9.68 -5.16
CA HIS A 47 -16.50 8.94 -5.24
C HIS A 47 -15.98 8.89 -6.70
N SER A 48 -14.70 8.60 -6.87
CA SER A 48 -14.10 8.29 -8.17
C SER A 48 -14.28 6.82 -8.54
N ASN A 49 -13.78 6.43 -9.71
CA ASN A 49 -13.51 5.03 -10.00
C ASN A 49 -12.46 4.49 -9.00
N LYS A 50 -12.59 3.21 -8.65
CA LYS A 50 -11.63 2.53 -7.77
C LYS A 50 -10.38 2.15 -8.56
N VAL A 51 -9.23 2.34 -7.96
CA VAL A 51 -7.95 1.82 -8.46
C VAL A 51 -7.52 0.67 -7.56
N ALA A 52 -7.19 -0.46 -8.19
CA ALA A 52 -6.73 -1.64 -7.47
C ALA A 52 -5.29 -1.43 -6.98
N VAL A 53 -5.04 -1.79 -5.72
CA VAL A 53 -3.71 -1.79 -5.12
C VAL A 53 -3.50 -3.17 -4.52
N ASP A 54 -2.53 -3.89 -5.06
CA ASP A 54 -2.16 -5.21 -4.59
C ASP A 54 -0.86 -5.13 -3.79
N ILE A 55 -0.80 -5.87 -2.68
CA ILE A 55 0.43 -6.08 -1.90
C ILE A 55 0.73 -7.58 -1.97
N ARG A 56 1.82 -7.93 -2.66
CA ARG A 56 2.25 -9.31 -2.84
C ARG A 56 3.14 -9.72 -1.69
N LEU A 57 2.75 -10.80 -1.03
CA LEU A 57 3.55 -11.50 -0.06
C LEU A 57 4.22 -12.70 -0.73
N ILE A 58 5.52 -12.86 -0.54
CA ILE A 58 6.32 -13.95 -1.09
C ILE A 58 7.04 -14.68 0.04
N ASN A 59 7.50 -15.90 -0.25
CA ASN A 59 8.28 -16.73 0.69
C ASN A 59 7.63 -16.91 2.07
N CYS A 60 6.30 -17.09 2.10
CA CYS A 60 5.56 -17.22 3.35
C CYS A 60 5.78 -18.58 4.03
N ASP A 61 6.09 -18.57 5.33
CA ASP A 61 6.07 -19.72 6.23
C ASP A 61 5.16 -19.45 7.44
N LEU A 62 3.85 -19.47 7.16
CA LEU A 62 2.82 -19.23 8.15
C LEU A 62 2.73 -20.35 9.21
N PRO A 63 2.81 -21.67 8.85
CA PRO A 63 2.70 -22.75 9.82
C PRO A 63 3.81 -22.80 10.87
N ALA A 64 5.02 -22.35 10.53
CA ALA A 64 6.15 -22.28 11.47
C ALA A 64 6.22 -20.98 12.27
N SER A 65 5.33 -20.03 11.98
CA SER A 65 5.32 -18.71 12.62
C SER A 65 4.23 -18.63 13.69
N ASP A 66 4.55 -18.01 14.83
CA ASP A 66 3.62 -17.69 15.90
C ASP A 66 3.68 -16.19 16.18
N ASN A 67 2.53 -15.53 16.28
CA ASN A 67 2.42 -14.12 16.66
C ASN A 67 2.35 -13.90 18.18
N GLY A 68 2.84 -14.87 18.97
CA GLY A 68 2.77 -14.89 20.43
C GLY A 68 1.44 -15.43 20.97
N SER A 69 0.63 -16.08 20.14
CA SER A 69 -0.64 -16.71 20.53
C SER A 69 -0.49 -18.20 20.89
N GLY A 70 0.69 -18.81 20.67
CA GLY A 70 0.91 -20.24 20.84
C GLY A 70 0.30 -21.08 19.72
N MET A 71 -0.17 -20.44 18.64
CA MET A 71 -0.83 -21.07 17.49
C MET A 71 -0.19 -20.59 16.19
N PRO A 72 -0.10 -21.46 15.17
CA PRO A 72 0.41 -21.05 13.86
C PRO A 72 -0.37 -19.89 13.27
N VAL A 73 0.34 -18.93 12.68
CA VAL A 73 -0.26 -17.85 11.91
C VAL A 73 -0.98 -18.47 10.70
N SER A 74 -2.16 -17.96 10.37
CA SER A 74 -2.95 -18.42 9.21
C SER A 74 -3.45 -17.27 8.33
N LYS A 75 -3.26 -16.03 8.80
CA LYS A 75 -3.74 -14.82 8.15
C LYS A 75 -2.73 -13.70 8.36
N VAL A 76 -2.65 -12.81 7.39
CA VAL A 76 -1.91 -11.55 7.49
C VAL A 76 -2.94 -10.42 7.46
N GLY A 77 -2.80 -9.49 8.40
CA GLY A 77 -3.53 -8.22 8.39
C GLY A 77 -2.62 -7.11 7.90
N VAL A 78 -3.17 -6.19 7.11
CA VAL A 78 -2.46 -4.99 6.67
C VAL A 78 -3.08 -3.80 7.38
N THR A 79 -2.23 -3.00 8.03
CA THR A 79 -2.63 -1.73 8.63
C THR A 79 -2.10 -0.59 7.80
N PHE A 80 -2.98 0.30 7.37
CA PHE A 80 -2.59 1.56 6.75
C PHE A 80 -2.69 2.67 7.78
N ASP A 81 -1.58 3.37 8.00
CA ASP A 81 -1.50 4.49 8.92
C ASP A 81 -0.91 5.73 8.24
N SER A 82 -1.37 6.90 8.68
CA SER A 82 -0.94 8.19 8.16
C SER A 82 -1.32 9.30 9.12
N THR A 83 -0.44 10.28 9.29
CA THR A 83 -0.74 11.53 10.01
C THR A 83 -1.79 12.38 9.29
N ALA A 84 -2.04 12.14 8.00
CA ALA A 84 -3.05 12.84 7.19
C ALA A 84 -4.46 12.22 7.30
N LYS A 85 -4.60 11.13 8.06
CA LYS A 85 -5.86 10.44 8.27
C LYS A 85 -6.86 11.31 9.04
N THR A 86 -8.09 11.42 8.53
CA THR A 86 -9.18 12.12 9.20
C THR A 86 -9.71 11.30 10.39
N THR A 87 -10.32 12.00 11.35
CA THR A 87 -10.99 11.38 12.49
C THR A 87 -12.44 11.06 12.14
N GLY A 88 -12.94 9.88 12.55
CA GLY A 88 -14.32 9.48 12.32
C GLY A 88 -14.49 7.99 12.02
N ALA A 89 -15.74 7.56 11.84
CA ALA A 89 -16.09 6.15 11.59
C ALA A 89 -15.63 5.64 10.20
N THR A 90 -15.38 6.54 9.25
CA THR A 90 -14.88 6.23 7.91
C THR A 90 -13.68 7.13 7.58
N PRO A 91 -12.50 6.84 8.13
CA PRO A 91 -11.32 7.66 7.93
C PRO A 91 -10.94 7.76 6.46
N LEU A 92 -10.58 8.97 6.03
CA LEU A 92 -10.02 9.28 4.72
C LEU A 92 -8.60 9.80 4.90
N LEU A 93 -7.77 9.64 3.87
CA LEU A 93 -6.48 10.31 3.79
C LEU A 93 -6.70 11.69 3.16
N SER A 94 -6.37 12.73 3.91
CA SER A 94 -6.49 14.12 3.45
C SER A 94 -5.40 14.42 2.43
N ASN A 95 -5.72 15.29 1.47
CA ASN A 95 -4.68 15.88 0.64
C ASN A 95 -3.79 16.79 1.50
N THR A 96 -2.47 16.56 1.47
CA THR A 96 -1.48 17.29 2.27
C THR A 96 -0.72 18.35 1.47
N SER A 97 -0.95 18.44 0.16
CA SER A 97 -0.26 19.39 -0.72
C SER A 97 -0.95 20.75 -0.73
N ALA A 98 -0.16 21.81 -0.62
CA ALA A 98 -0.65 23.18 -0.60
C ALA A 98 -1.17 23.63 -1.98
N GLY A 99 -2.37 24.22 -2.01
CA GLY A 99 -2.99 24.70 -3.25
C GLY A 99 -3.78 23.66 -4.04
N GLU A 100 -3.90 22.44 -3.51
CA GLU A 100 -4.64 21.35 -4.14
C GLU A 100 -6.13 21.30 -3.76
N ALA A 101 -6.85 20.35 -4.36
CA ALA A 101 -8.28 20.13 -4.13
C ALA A 101 -8.64 19.96 -2.64
N THR A 102 -9.58 20.79 -2.17
CA THR A 102 -10.15 20.74 -0.82
C THR A 102 -11.48 19.97 -0.80
N GLY A 103 -11.83 19.37 0.34
CA GLY A 103 -13.12 18.69 0.53
C GLY A 103 -13.20 17.29 -0.09
N VAL A 104 -12.07 16.76 -0.56
CA VAL A 104 -11.91 15.40 -1.07
C VAL A 104 -10.80 14.69 -0.29
N GLY A 105 -10.86 13.35 -0.25
CA GLY A 105 -9.85 12.53 0.39
C GLY A 105 -9.79 11.14 -0.24
N VAL A 106 -8.69 10.43 0.00
CA VAL A 106 -8.49 9.07 -0.51
C VAL A 106 -8.96 8.05 0.51
N ARG A 107 -9.73 7.05 0.09
CA ARG A 107 -10.14 5.93 0.94
C ARG A 107 -9.48 4.65 0.47
N LEU A 108 -8.78 3.99 1.38
CA LEU A 108 -8.33 2.61 1.19
C LEU A 108 -9.48 1.67 1.52
N MET A 109 -9.75 0.73 0.63
CA MET A 109 -10.81 -0.26 0.80
C MET A 109 -10.17 -1.64 0.83
N ASP A 110 -10.43 -2.39 1.89
CA ASP A 110 -10.05 -3.79 1.93
C ASP A 110 -10.93 -4.60 0.95
N LYS A 111 -10.34 -5.65 0.39
CA LYS A 111 -11.08 -6.61 -0.40
C LYS A 111 -11.93 -7.44 0.54
N MET A 112 -13.21 -7.08 0.64
CA MET A 112 -14.20 -7.91 1.33
C MET A 112 -14.33 -9.24 0.56
N THR A 113 -13.62 -10.27 0.98
CA THR A 113 -13.90 -11.65 0.56
C THR A 113 -15.23 -12.06 1.17
N VAL A 114 -16.32 -11.82 0.46
CA VAL A 114 -17.59 -12.52 0.72
C VAL A 114 -17.38 -13.95 0.26
N THR A 115 -16.97 -14.84 1.17
CA THR A 115 -17.11 -16.28 0.97
C THR A 115 -18.60 -16.57 1.06
N SER A 116 -19.29 -16.56 -0.08
CA SER A 116 -20.63 -17.14 -0.17
C SER A 116 -20.46 -18.64 0.03
N TYR A 117 -20.91 -19.16 1.18
CA TYR A 117 -21.20 -20.58 1.34
C TYR A 117 -22.55 -20.90 0.70
#